data_AF-A0A9E2IS89-F1
#
_entry.id   AF-A0A9E2IS89-F1
#
_cell.length_a   1.000
_cell.length_b   1.000
_cell.length_c   1.000
_cell.angle_alpha   90.00
_cell.angle_beta   90.00
_cell.angle_gamma   90.00
#
_symmetry.space_group_name_H-M   'P 1'
#
loop_
_entity.id
_entity.type
_entity.pdbx_description
1 polymer ?
#
loop_
_entity_poly.entity_id
_entity_poly.type
_entity_poly.pdbx_seq_one_letter_code
_entity_poly.pdbx_strand_id
1 'polypeptide(L)'
;MSNVDMNFANDARGAIESAVTPGAWKMLFAIAAILAGAVLWASFAHVGKITTGVGRVIPSSQVQVVQSLEPGIVAQILVEEGQRVEAGQGLIRIDDTGASSRLGELRQQQRALRAEFDRLAAQTA
;
A
#
# COMPACT_ATOMS: atom_id res chain seq x y z
N MET A 1 -56.30 23.43 -57.19
CA MET A 1 -54.95 23.32 -56.60
C MET A 1 -54.70 24.61 -55.86
N SER A 2 -54.36 24.52 -54.56
CA SER A 2 -54.37 25.68 -53.67
C SER A 2 -53.09 26.52 -53.86
N ASN A 3 -53.19 27.85 -53.80
CA ASN A 3 -52.04 28.77 -53.94
C ASN A 3 -50.93 28.54 -52.90
N VAL A 4 -51.26 27.82 -51.83
CA VAL A 4 -50.34 27.43 -50.76
C VAL A 4 -49.34 26.38 -51.24
N ASP A 5 -49.78 25.43 -52.08
CA ASP A 5 -48.92 24.36 -52.62
C ASP A 5 -47.84 24.91 -53.57
N MET A 6 -48.18 25.97 -54.33
CA MET A 6 -47.24 26.63 -55.25
C MET A 6 -46.17 27.44 -54.50
N ASN A 7 -46.51 28.00 -53.34
CA ASN A 7 -45.57 28.75 -52.51
C ASN A 7 -44.54 27.83 -51.83
N PHE A 8 -44.93 26.66 -51.34
CA PHE A 8 -44.00 25.69 -50.74
C PHE A 8 -42.98 25.15 -51.75
N ALA A 9 -43.43 24.87 -52.99
CA ALA A 9 -42.54 24.40 -54.05
C ALA A 9 -41.54 25.49 -54.49
N ASN A 10 -41.95 26.76 -54.43
CA ASN A 10 -41.10 27.90 -54.80
C ASN A 10 -40.10 28.26 -53.68
N ASP A 11 -40.51 28.17 -52.41
CA ASP A 11 -39.65 28.47 -51.25
C ASP A 11 -38.54 27.43 -51.07
N ALA A 12 -38.86 26.14 -51.25
CA ALA A 12 -37.86 25.07 -51.20
C ALA A 12 -36.84 25.16 -52.36
N ARG A 13 -37.28 25.57 -53.56
CA ARG A 13 -36.37 25.82 -54.70
C ARG A 13 -35.56 27.11 -54.51
N GLY A 14 -36.18 28.16 -53.99
CA GLY A 14 -35.54 29.43 -53.65
C GLY A 14 -34.44 29.27 -52.61
N ALA A 15 -34.64 28.45 -51.56
CA ALA A 15 -33.61 28.17 -50.56
C ALA A 15 -32.40 27.40 -51.12
N ILE A 16 -32.60 26.57 -52.15
CA ILE A 16 -31.52 25.85 -52.85
C ILE A 16 -30.79 26.78 -53.84
N GLU A 17 -31.50 27.73 -54.46
CA GLU A 17 -30.98 28.62 -55.51
C GLU A 17 -30.37 29.93 -54.97
N SER A 18 -30.81 30.43 -53.81
CA SER A 18 -30.30 31.65 -53.18
C SER A 18 -29.17 31.41 -52.17
N ALA A 19 -28.60 30.21 -52.10
CA ALA A 19 -27.56 29.87 -51.11
C ALA A 19 -26.14 30.36 -51.47
N VAL A 20 -26.00 31.27 -52.45
CA VAL A 20 -24.73 31.94 -52.73
C VAL A 20 -24.85 33.44 -52.48
N THR A 21 -25.31 33.80 -51.29
CA THR A 21 -25.08 35.14 -50.74
C THR A 21 -23.55 35.40 -50.77
N PRO A 22 -23.06 36.61 -51.10
CA PRO A 22 -21.62 36.93 -51.07
C PRO A 22 -20.94 36.71 -49.70
N GLY A 23 -21.73 36.44 -48.65
CA GLY A 23 -21.28 36.03 -47.31
C GLY A 23 -21.19 34.52 -47.07
N ALA A 24 -21.69 33.66 -47.97
CA ALA A 24 -21.66 32.20 -47.81
C ALA A 24 -20.24 31.66 -47.76
N TRP A 25 -19.32 32.23 -48.55
CA TRP A 25 -17.90 31.90 -48.49
C TRP A 25 -17.28 32.28 -47.14
N LYS A 26 -17.65 33.43 -46.58
CA LYS A 26 -17.18 33.86 -45.25
C LYS A 26 -17.69 32.92 -44.16
N MET A 27 -18.95 32.48 -44.26
CA MET A 27 -19.55 31.51 -43.34
C MET A 27 -18.87 30.14 -43.44
N LEU A 28 -18.56 29.67 -44.65
CA LEU A 28 -17.82 28.44 -44.88
C LEU A 28 -16.42 28.50 -44.26
N PHE A 29 -15.67 29.57 -44.52
CA PHE A 29 -14.35 29.77 -43.91
C PHE A 29 -14.40 29.91 -42.39
N ALA A 30 -15.44 30.55 -41.84
CA ALA A 30 -15.62 30.65 -40.39
C ALA A 30 -15.83 29.26 -39.74
N ILE A 31 -16.68 28.42 -40.35
CA ILE A 31 -16.91 27.05 -39.88
C ILE A 31 -15.61 26.22 -40.01
N ALA A 32 -14.91 26.33 -41.13
CA ALA A 32 -13.63 25.65 -41.34
C ALA A 32 -12.57 26.07 -40.32
N ALA A 33 -12.50 27.36 -39.98
CA ALA A 33 -11.57 27.89 -38.99
C ALA A 33 -11.87 27.37 -37.57
N ILE A 34 -13.15 27.27 -37.19
CA ILE A 34 -13.56 26.72 -35.89
C ILE A 34 -13.18 25.23 -35.81
N LEU A 35 -13.46 24.45 -36.86
CA LEU A 35 -13.08 23.04 -36.92
C LEU A 35 -11.57 22.84 -36.84
N ALA A 36 -10.80 23.63 -37.60
CA ALA A 36 -9.34 23.60 -37.55
C ALA A 36 -8.81 23.95 -36.16
N GLY A 37 -9.38 24.96 -35.50
CA GLY A 37 -9.04 25.34 -34.13
C GLY A 37 -9.33 24.24 -33.12
N ALA A 38 -10.48 23.57 -33.23
CA ALA A 38 -10.84 22.45 -32.37
C ALA A 38 -9.90 21.25 -32.52
N VAL A 39 -9.52 20.90 -33.76
CA VAL A 39 -8.53 19.83 -34.03
C VAL A 39 -7.15 20.20 -33.49
N LEU A 40 -6.72 21.45 -33.69
CA LEU A 40 -5.44 21.92 -33.18
C LEU A 40 -5.42 21.86 -31.65
N TRP A 41 -6.47 22.34 -30.98
CA TRP A 41 -6.61 22.26 -29.53
C TRP A 41 -6.60 20.81 -29.02
N ALA A 42 -7.36 19.92 -29.68
CA ALA A 42 -7.40 18.50 -29.32
C ALA A 42 -6.03 17.81 -29.46
N SER A 43 -5.21 18.23 -30.43
CA SER A 43 -3.85 17.72 -30.58
C SER A 43 -2.92 18.11 -29.43
N PHE A 44 -3.16 19.26 -28.80
CA PHE A 44 -2.38 19.71 -27.64
C PHE A 44 -2.96 19.24 -26.30
N ALA A 45 -4.24 18.90 -26.27
CA ALA A 45 -4.94 18.44 -25.09
C ALA A 45 -4.39 17.08 -24.62
N HIS A 46 -3.43 17.13 -23.70
CA HIS A 46 -2.92 15.96 -23.00
C HIS A 46 -3.99 15.47 -22.02
N VAL A 47 -4.72 14.42 -22.40
CA VAL A 47 -5.63 13.72 -21.50
C VAL A 47 -4.78 12.93 -20.51
N GLY A 48 -4.51 13.53 -19.36
CA GLY A 48 -3.78 12.90 -18.26
C GLY A 48 -4.54 11.68 -17.76
N LYS A 49 -4.01 10.48 -18.01
CA LYS A 49 -4.49 9.26 -17.39
C LYS A 49 -3.94 9.20 -15.96
N ILE A 50 -4.75 9.57 -14.98
CA ILE A 50 -4.43 9.34 -13.57
C ILE A 50 -4.71 7.86 -13.30
N THR A 51 -3.69 7.02 -13.46
CA THR A 51 -3.73 5.66 -12.94
C THR A 51 -3.50 5.74 -11.43
N THR A 52 -4.59 5.75 -10.68
CA THR A 52 -4.55 5.48 -9.23
C THR A 52 -4.24 4.00 -9.04
N GLY A 53 -2.95 3.66 -9.03
CA GLY A 53 -2.48 2.37 -8.57
C GLY A 53 -2.56 2.35 -7.04
N VAL A 54 -3.35 1.43 -6.48
CA VAL A 54 -3.35 1.18 -5.03
C VAL A 54 -2.01 0.53 -4.68
N GLY A 55 -1.00 1.34 -4.42
CA GLY A 55 0.30 0.89 -3.95
C GLY A 55 0.17 0.33 -2.53
N ARG A 56 -0.04 -0.99 -2.40
CA ARG A 56 0.05 -1.65 -1.10
C ARG A 56 1.53 -1.81 -0.76
N VAL A 57 2.03 -0.94 0.12
CA VAL A 57 3.36 -1.08 0.72
C VAL A 57 3.30 -2.27 1.69
N ILE A 58 3.61 -3.46 1.19
CA ILE A 58 3.83 -4.64 2.03
C ILE A 58 5.31 -4.60 2.39
N PRO A 59 5.68 -4.30 3.65
CA PRO A 59 7.07 -4.44 4.07
C PRO A 59 7.50 -5.90 3.84
N SER A 60 8.59 -6.08 3.10
CA SER A 60 9.18 -7.39 2.75
C SER A 60 9.78 -8.13 3.95
N SER A 61 9.83 -7.49 5.12
CA SER A 61 10.29 -8.11 6.35
C SER A 61 9.15 -8.90 6.96
N GLN A 62 9.21 -10.21 6.75
CA GLN A 62 8.49 -11.24 7.50
C GLN A 62 8.40 -10.82 8.97
N VAL A 63 7.19 -10.57 9.47
CA VAL A 63 6.93 -10.34 10.90
C VAL A 63 7.31 -11.62 11.62
N GLN A 64 8.58 -11.75 12.00
CA GLN A 64 9.03 -12.85 12.82
C GLN A 64 8.54 -12.56 14.23
N VAL A 65 7.44 -13.22 14.58
CA VAL A 65 6.98 -13.29 15.96
C VAL A 65 8.03 -14.11 16.71
N VAL A 66 8.99 -13.44 17.34
CA VAL A 66 9.92 -14.07 18.27
C VAL A 66 9.13 -14.43 19.52
N GLN A 67 8.51 -15.61 19.51
CA GLN A 67 7.88 -16.17 20.69
C GLN A 67 8.97 -16.80 21.55
N SER A 68 9.17 -16.28 22.76
CA SER A 68 10.08 -16.89 23.74
C SER A 68 9.56 -18.27 24.11
N LEU A 69 10.39 -19.30 23.92
CA LEU A 69 10.09 -20.69 24.25
C LEU A 69 10.00 -20.96 25.76
N GLU A 70 10.36 -19.99 26.59
CA GLU A 70 10.30 -20.11 28.05
C GLU A 70 9.41 -19.00 28.63
N PRO A 71 8.34 -19.33 29.37
CA PRO A 71 7.52 -18.36 30.06
C PRO A 71 8.32 -17.80 31.24
N GLY A 72 9.10 -16.75 30.98
CA GLY A 72 9.73 -15.92 31.99
C GLY A 72 8.89 -14.66 32.23
N ILE A 73 8.75 -14.24 33.48
CA ILE A 73 8.11 -12.95 33.81
C ILE A 73 8.99 -11.84 33.20
N VAL A 74 8.39 -10.99 32.36
CA VAL A 74 9.08 -9.87 31.74
C VAL A 74 9.39 -8.83 32.82
N ALA A 75 10.68 -8.60 33.11
CA ALA A 75 11.10 -7.61 34.10
C ALA A 75 11.04 -6.20 33.53
N GLN A 76 11.53 -6.01 32.29
CA GLN A 76 11.58 -4.68 31.67
C GLN A 76 11.68 -4.78 30.13
N ILE A 77 10.91 -3.95 29.44
CA ILE A 77 11.04 -3.72 27.99
C ILE A 77 11.99 -2.53 27.79
N LEU A 78 13.03 -2.72 27.00
CA LEU A 78 14.14 -1.76 26.85
C LEU A 78 14.01 -0.89 25.59
N VAL A 79 12.90 -1.05 24.84
CA VAL A 79 12.69 -0.42 23.53
C VAL A 79 11.26 0.10 23.37
N GLU A 80 11.11 1.17 22.60
CA GLU A 80 9.82 1.80 22.28
C GLU A 80 9.33 1.43 20.87
N GLU A 81 8.02 1.51 20.64
CA GLU A 81 7.43 1.23 19.32
C GLU A 81 7.98 2.20 18.26
N GLY A 82 8.59 1.64 17.20
CA GLY A 82 9.19 2.40 16.11
C GLY A 82 10.68 2.71 16.28
N GLN A 83 11.30 2.30 17.39
CA GLN A 83 12.73 2.46 17.60
C GLN A 83 13.55 1.56 16.66
N ARG A 84 14.54 2.14 15.98
CA ARG A 84 15.50 1.40 15.14
C ARG A 84 16.54 0.74 16.05
N VAL A 85 16.62 -0.59 16.01
CA VAL A 85 17.52 -1.39 16.86
C VAL A 85 18.64 -2.02 16.03
N GLU A 86 19.82 -2.14 16.64
CA GLU A 86 21.00 -2.78 16.04
C GLU A 86 21.13 -4.24 16.47
N ALA A 87 21.84 -5.05 15.68
CA ALA A 87 22.06 -6.46 15.99
C ALA A 87 22.87 -6.59 17.30
N GLY A 88 22.29 -7.28 18.29
CA GLY A 88 22.88 -7.46 19.62
C GLY A 88 22.36 -6.48 20.69
N GLN A 89 21.50 -5.53 20.33
CA GLN A 89 20.84 -4.67 21.30
C GLN A 89 19.79 -5.45 22.10
N GLY A 90 19.88 -5.41 23.43
CA GLY A 90 18.91 -6.05 24.31
C GLY A 90 17.54 -5.39 24.20
N LEU A 91 16.52 -6.17 23.83
CA LEU A 91 15.15 -5.68 23.63
C LEU A 91 14.30 -5.84 24.90
N ILE A 92 14.49 -6.95 25.60
CA ILE A 92 13.70 -7.34 26.77
C ILE A 92 14.65 -7.94 27.81
N ARG A 93 14.46 -7.59 29.08
CA ARG A 93 15.11 -8.22 30.22
C ARG A 93 14.11 -9.14 30.92
N ILE A 94 14.43 -10.43 30.99
CA ILE A 94 13.63 -11.44 31.68
C ILE A 94 14.06 -11.49 33.16
N ASP A 95 13.11 -11.61 34.08
CA ASP A 95 13.38 -11.77 35.52
C ASP A 95 13.95 -13.17 35.81
N ASP A 96 15.21 -13.24 36.27
CA ASP A 96 15.98 -14.47 36.50
C ASP A 96 15.82 -15.04 37.94
N THR A 97 14.89 -14.48 38.72
CA THR A 97 14.64 -14.94 40.11
C THR A 97 14.21 -16.41 40.18
N GLY A 98 13.51 -16.91 39.14
CA GLY A 98 13.13 -18.32 39.02
C GLY A 98 14.26 -19.26 38.61
N ALA A 99 15.11 -18.85 37.65
CA ALA A 99 16.14 -19.73 37.09
C ALA A 99 17.33 -19.89 38.05
N SER A 100 17.71 -18.83 38.78
CA SER A 100 18.69 -18.89 39.87
C SER A 100 18.28 -19.86 40.99
N SER A 101 16.99 -19.89 41.35
CA SER A 101 16.44 -20.80 42.36
C SER A 101 16.54 -22.28 41.93
N ARG A 102 16.17 -22.57 40.67
CA ARG A 102 16.25 -23.93 40.10
C ARG A 102 17.70 -24.44 39.99
N LEU A 103 18.65 -23.55 39.69
CA LEU A 103 20.09 -23.87 39.72
C LEU A 103 20.57 -24.19 41.14
N GLY A 104 20.04 -23.49 42.14
CA GLY A 104 20.29 -23.75 43.56
C GLY A 104 19.83 -25.15 43.98
N GLU A 105 18.60 -25.53 43.62
CA GLU A 105 18.03 -26.86 43.89
C GLU A 105 18.86 -27.98 43.26
N LEU A 106 19.22 -27.85 41.98
CA LEU A 106 20.05 -28.84 41.27
C LEU A 106 21.43 -29.02 41.93
N ARG A 107 22.06 -27.93 42.39
CA ARG A 107 23.33 -28.00 43.11
C ARG A 107 23.19 -28.63 44.50
N GLN A 108 22.04 -28.51 45.14
CA GLN A 108 21.77 -29.20 46.41
C GLN A 108 21.56 -30.70 46.17
N GLN A 109 20.79 -31.08 45.15
CA GLN A 109 20.63 -32.48 44.76
C GLN A 109 21.96 -33.12 44.38
N GLN A 110 22.80 -32.45 43.59
CA GLN A 110 24.13 -32.94 43.23
C GLN A 110 25.01 -33.18 44.48
N ARG A 111 24.95 -32.28 45.46
CA ARG A 111 25.69 -32.44 46.72
C ARG A 111 25.15 -33.59 47.56
N ALA A 112 23.83 -33.77 47.63
CA ALA A 112 23.21 -34.89 48.32
C ALA A 112 23.62 -36.24 47.70
N LEU A 113 23.55 -36.37 46.37
CA LEU A 113 23.96 -37.59 45.65
C LEU A 113 25.45 -37.89 45.83
N ARG A 114 26.31 -36.86 45.84
CA ARG A 114 27.74 -37.04 46.11
C ARG A 114 28.02 -37.48 47.53
N ALA A 115 27.36 -36.86 48.52
CA ALA A 115 27.49 -37.28 49.91
C ALA A 115 27.02 -38.73 50.12
N GLU A 116 25.98 -39.15 49.42
CA GLU A 116 25.50 -40.54 49.45
C GLU A 116 26.50 -41.50 48.79
N PHE A 117 27.06 -41.13 47.63
CA PHE A 117 28.12 -41.90 46.98
C PHE A 117 29.36 -42.05 47.86
N ASP A 118 29.84 -40.95 48.46
CA ASP A 118 31.01 -40.95 49.34
C ASP A 118 30.75 -41.81 50.59
N ARG A 119 29.54 -41.75 51.16
CA ARG A 119 29.13 -42.61 52.28
C ARG A 119 29.09 -44.09 51.89
N LEU A 120 28.62 -44.42 50.69
CA LEU A 120 28.58 -45.79 50.19
C LEU A 120 30.01 -46.31 49.92
N ALA A 121 30.86 -45.49 49.30
CA ALA A 121 32.26 -45.82 49.05
C ALA A 121 33.01 -46.13 50.36
N ALA A 122 32.76 -45.36 51.42
CA ALA A 122 33.34 -45.58 52.74
C ALA A 122 32.86 -46.86 53.47
N GLN A 123 31.73 -47.45 53.06
CA GLN A 123 31.26 -48.73 53.60
C GLN A 123 31.82 -49.93 52.84
N THR A 124 32.23 -49.74 51.59
CA THR A 124 32.77 -50.80 50.71
C THR A 124 34.30 -50.90 50.73
N ALA A 125 34.99 -49.95 51.35
CA ALA A 125 36.45 -49.95 51.57
C ALA A 125 36.78 -50.45 52.99
#